data_AF-A0A7W8PGT4-F1
#
_entry.id   AF-A0A7W8PGT4-F1
#
_cell.length_a   1.000
_cell.length_b   1.000
_cell.length_c   1.000
_cell.angle_alpha   90.00
_cell.angle_beta   90.00
_cell.angle_gamma   90.00
#
_symmetry.space_group_name_H-M   'P 1'
#
loop_
_entity.id
_entity.type
_entity.pdbx_description
1 polymer ?
#
loop_
_entity_poly.entity_id
_entity_poly.type
_entity_poly.pdbx_seq_one_letter_code
_entity_poly.pdbx_strand_id
1 'polypeptide(L)'
;MSQSCLNPSAIASAIAVVACCASFGAHAELGGTMPSQAVSGASAPRTLLNGALRERTWTDAGNTTINEYATSTGLIVAYAWQGPTMPDLHALLGKYGDSYKTGAAAAAGSGNLHSSRVTRADVIVESGGPMRGYVGRAWLPAALPAGVTSDDIQ
;
A
#
# COMPACT_ATOMS: atom_id res chain seq x y z
N MET A 1 -2.41 -42.51 68.30
CA MET A 1 -3.56 -41.58 68.26
C MET A 1 -3.06 -40.34 67.52
N SER A 2 -2.91 -40.41 66.20
CA SER A 2 -3.93 -40.15 65.18
C SER A 2 -4.35 -38.68 65.10
N GLN A 3 -4.39 -38.20 63.85
CA GLN A 3 -5.10 -37.04 63.27
C GLN A 3 -4.19 -35.83 62.92
N SER A 4 -3.78 -35.68 61.66
CA SER A 4 -4.50 -35.10 60.49
C SER A 4 -4.34 -33.56 60.46
N CYS A 5 -4.20 -32.81 59.37
CA CYS A 5 -4.03 -32.99 57.93
C CYS A 5 -3.86 -31.55 57.33
N LEU A 6 -3.39 -31.47 56.08
CA LEU A 6 -3.62 -30.38 55.09
C LEU A 6 -2.75 -29.12 55.13
N ASN A 7 -1.77 -29.08 54.22
CA ASN A 7 -1.59 -27.92 53.33
C ASN A 7 -2.59 -28.05 52.18
N PRO A 8 -3.18 -26.94 51.68
CA PRO A 8 -2.71 -26.45 50.37
C PRO A 8 -2.88 -24.93 50.11
N SER A 9 -1.86 -24.36 49.45
CA SER A 9 -1.89 -23.31 48.41
C SER A 9 -2.99 -22.22 48.45
N ALA A 10 -2.58 -20.97 48.72
CA ALA A 10 -3.37 -19.78 48.42
C ALA A 10 -3.21 -19.36 46.94
N ILE A 11 -4.34 -18.97 46.37
CA ILE A 11 -4.65 -18.90 44.95
C ILE A 11 -4.20 -17.59 44.31
N ALA A 12 -3.84 -17.71 43.03
CA ALA A 12 -3.41 -16.71 42.08
C ALA A 12 -4.38 -15.54 41.83
N SER A 13 -3.82 -14.43 41.32
CA SER A 13 -4.44 -13.64 40.26
C SER A 13 -3.37 -12.88 39.48
N ALA A 14 -2.88 -13.48 38.41
CA ALA A 14 -2.16 -12.77 37.37
C ALA A 14 -3.18 -12.39 36.29
N ILE A 15 -3.54 -11.11 36.22
CA ILE A 15 -4.33 -10.59 35.11
C ILE A 15 -3.39 -10.48 33.91
N ALA A 16 -3.36 -11.51 33.06
CA ALA A 16 -2.73 -11.45 31.76
C ALA A 16 -3.71 -10.80 30.77
N VAL A 17 -3.60 -9.47 30.60
CA VAL A 17 -4.24 -8.78 29.47
C VAL A 17 -3.47 -9.18 28.22
N VAL A 18 -3.92 -10.22 27.52
CA VAL A 18 -3.49 -10.53 26.17
C VAL A 18 -4.21 -9.54 25.24
N ALA A 19 -3.66 -8.34 25.13
CA ALA A 19 -4.00 -7.42 24.05
C ALA A 19 -3.33 -7.96 22.78
N CYS A 20 -4.03 -8.84 22.07
CA CYS A 20 -3.66 -9.25 20.72
C CYS A 20 -3.94 -8.07 19.78
N CYS A 21 -3.07 -7.06 19.82
CA CYS A 21 -3.00 -6.07 18.77
C CYS A 21 -2.54 -6.83 17.53
N ALA A 22 -3.48 -7.22 16.67
CA ALA A 22 -3.17 -7.50 15.28
C ALA A 22 -2.61 -6.20 14.71
N SER A 23 -1.29 -6.04 14.80
CA SER A 23 -0.56 -5.01 14.10
C SER A 23 -0.77 -5.28 12.62
N PHE A 24 -1.83 -4.71 12.04
CA PHE A 24 -1.91 -4.56 10.60
C PHE A 24 -0.64 -3.82 10.22
N GLY A 25 0.29 -4.51 9.56
CA GLY A 25 1.55 -3.92 9.17
C GLY A 25 1.23 -2.64 8.42
N ALA A 26 1.72 -1.51 8.93
CA ALA A 26 1.67 -0.24 8.22
C ALA A 26 2.68 -0.33 7.08
N HIS A 27 2.31 -1.07 6.04
CA HIS A 27 3.09 -1.22 4.84
C HIS A 27 2.77 -0.04 3.91
N ALA A 28 3.82 0.52 3.30
CA ALA A 28 3.70 1.46 2.20
C ALA A 28 3.38 0.66 0.93
N GLU A 29 2.18 0.09 0.90
CA GLU A 29 1.61 -0.66 -0.22
C GLU A 29 0.15 -0.24 -0.41
N LEU A 30 -0.42 -0.55 -1.57
CA LEU A 30 -1.84 -0.31 -1.84
C LEU A 30 -2.71 -1.01 -0.80
N GLY A 31 -3.67 -0.28 -0.25
CA GLY A 31 -4.54 -0.74 0.83
C GLY A 31 -3.90 -0.71 2.22
N GLY A 32 -2.64 -0.29 2.33
CA GLY A 32 -1.95 0.01 3.58
C GLY A 32 -2.32 1.39 4.15
N THR A 33 -1.53 1.84 5.13
CA THR A 33 -1.79 3.10 5.85
C THR A 33 -0.61 4.06 5.73
N MET A 34 -0.87 5.25 5.21
CA MET A 34 0.08 6.36 5.17
C MET A 34 0.20 7.01 6.56
N PRO A 35 1.40 7.02 7.17
CA PRO A 35 1.66 7.71 8.42
C PRO A 35 1.29 9.20 8.34
N SER A 36 0.84 9.77 9.46
CA SER A 36 0.57 11.21 9.56
C SER A 36 1.84 12.05 9.63
N GLN A 37 2.95 11.45 10.02
CA GLN A 37 4.24 12.11 10.20
C GLN A 37 5.18 11.86 9.02
N ALA A 38 6.13 12.77 8.84
CA ALA A 38 7.24 12.55 7.92
C ALA A 38 8.01 11.28 8.32
N VAL A 39 8.42 10.51 7.32
CA VAL A 39 9.26 9.32 7.50
C VAL A 39 10.60 9.63 6.86
N SER A 40 11.70 9.19 7.46
CA SER A 40 13.04 9.40 6.90
C SER A 40 13.12 8.96 5.44
N GLY A 41 13.59 9.84 4.57
CA GLY A 41 13.70 9.60 3.13
C GLY A 41 12.44 9.92 2.31
N ALA A 42 11.34 10.32 2.96
CA ALA A 42 10.12 10.79 2.30
C ALA A 42 9.73 12.19 2.76
N SER A 43 9.02 12.93 1.90
CA SER A 43 8.41 14.20 2.24
C SER A 43 7.35 14.05 3.32
N ALA A 44 7.03 15.14 4.02
CA ALA A 44 5.85 15.19 4.86
C ALA A 44 4.58 15.05 3.99
N PRO A 45 3.55 14.32 4.44
CA PRO A 45 2.28 14.23 3.72
C PRO A 45 1.65 15.61 3.51
N ARG A 46 1.27 15.93 2.27
CA ARG A 46 0.57 17.16 1.89
C ARG A 46 -0.87 16.86 1.50
N THR A 47 -1.79 17.74 1.84
CA THR A 47 -3.20 17.59 1.46
C THR A 47 -3.44 18.10 0.03
N LEU A 48 -4.21 17.35 -0.76
CA LEU A 48 -4.65 17.70 -2.11
C LEU A 48 -6.17 17.69 -2.20
N LEU A 49 -6.71 18.27 -3.29
CA LEU A 49 -8.13 18.17 -3.65
C LEU A 49 -9.08 18.47 -2.47
N ASN A 50 -8.86 19.61 -1.80
CA ASN A 50 -9.65 20.05 -0.64
C ASN A 50 -9.75 19.04 0.51
N GLY A 51 -8.75 18.17 0.69
CA GLY A 51 -8.77 17.15 1.75
C GLY A 51 -9.10 15.74 1.28
N ALA A 52 -9.50 15.55 0.02
CA ALA A 52 -9.86 14.22 -0.47
C ALA A 52 -8.65 13.27 -0.49
N LEU A 53 -7.46 13.80 -0.80
CA LEU A 53 -6.22 13.04 -0.84
C LEU A 53 -5.12 13.66 0.03
N ARG A 54 -4.22 12.79 0.46
CA ARG A 54 -2.92 13.08 1.06
C ARG A 54 -1.86 12.50 0.16
N GLU A 55 -0.85 13.28 -0.18
CA GLU A 55 0.25 12.85 -1.04
C GLU A 55 1.56 12.85 -0.26
N ARG A 56 2.39 11.84 -0.48
CA ARG A 56 3.75 11.76 0.05
C ARG A 56 4.69 11.31 -1.07
N THR A 57 5.84 11.97 -1.17
CA THR A 57 6.82 11.69 -2.23
C THR A 57 8.15 11.23 -1.66
N TRP A 58 8.79 10.27 -2.31
CA TRP A 58 10.19 9.90 -2.07
C TRP A 58 10.87 9.47 -3.37
N THR A 59 12.19 9.31 -3.32
CA THR A 59 12.97 8.75 -4.42
C THR A 59 13.61 7.44 -3.98
N ASP A 60 13.44 6.39 -4.77
CA ASP A 60 14.05 5.09 -4.49
C ASP A 60 15.54 5.02 -4.88
N ALA A 61 16.18 3.89 -4.60
CA ALA A 61 17.60 3.67 -4.92
C ALA A 61 17.89 3.68 -6.44
N GLY A 62 16.88 3.52 -7.28
CA GLY A 62 16.97 3.58 -8.74
C GLY A 62 16.82 5.00 -9.31
N ASN A 63 16.71 6.02 -8.46
CA ASN A 63 16.37 7.40 -8.84
C ASN A 63 14.96 7.53 -9.43
N THR A 64 14.03 6.69 -9.00
CA THR A 64 12.62 6.79 -9.36
C THR A 64 11.88 7.56 -8.30
N THR A 65 11.27 8.68 -8.69
CA THR A 65 10.36 9.43 -7.82
C THR A 65 9.04 8.68 -7.74
N ILE A 66 8.56 8.46 -6.53
CA ILE A 66 7.31 7.78 -6.22
C ILE A 66 6.42 8.76 -5.46
N ASN A 67 5.22 9.01 -5.98
CA ASN A 67 4.14 9.72 -5.33
C ASN A 67 3.13 8.71 -4.79
N GLU A 68 2.94 8.69 -3.47
CA GLU A 68 1.94 7.88 -2.78
C GLU A 68 0.72 8.73 -2.46
N TYR A 69 -0.46 8.23 -2.81
CA TYR A 69 -1.73 8.88 -2.55
C TYR A 69 -2.54 8.08 -1.56
N ALA A 70 -2.93 8.72 -0.48
CA ALA A 70 -3.84 8.17 0.50
C ALA A 70 -5.11 9.02 0.63
N THR A 71 -6.20 8.41 1.08
CA THR A 71 -7.41 9.14 1.47
C THR A 71 -7.16 10.02 2.70
N SER A 72 -8.15 10.85 3.07
CA SER A 72 -8.12 11.65 4.30
C SER A 72 -7.88 10.82 5.57
N THR A 73 -8.31 9.55 5.60
CA THR A 73 -8.10 8.63 6.73
C THR A 73 -6.73 7.94 6.71
N GLY A 74 -5.94 8.15 5.65
CA GLY A 74 -4.62 7.55 5.48
C GLY A 74 -4.61 6.23 4.72
N LEU A 75 -5.75 5.69 4.26
CA LEU A 75 -5.75 4.52 3.39
C LEU A 75 -5.01 4.83 2.09
N ILE A 76 -3.93 4.10 1.79
CA ILE A 76 -3.17 4.24 0.53
C ILE A 76 -4.00 3.65 -0.60
N VAL A 77 -4.31 4.47 -1.60
CA VAL A 77 -5.22 4.11 -2.70
C VAL A 77 -4.57 4.19 -4.07
N ALA A 78 -3.44 4.90 -4.19
CA ALA A 78 -2.71 4.97 -5.44
C ALA A 78 -1.22 5.25 -5.26
N TYR A 79 -0.46 4.92 -6.31
CA TYR A 79 0.91 5.32 -6.54
C TYR A 79 1.05 5.90 -7.94
N ALA A 80 1.92 6.89 -8.10
CA ALA A 80 2.47 7.30 -9.38
C ALA A 80 3.99 7.29 -9.31
N TRP A 81 4.64 7.06 -10.44
CA TRP A 81 6.09 7.03 -10.49
C TRP A 81 6.64 7.60 -11.78
N GLN A 82 7.84 8.17 -11.66
CA GLN A 82 8.63 8.65 -12.78
C GLN A 82 10.12 8.49 -12.48
N GLY A 83 10.87 7.87 -13.39
CA GLY A 83 12.29 7.65 -13.18
C GLY A 83 12.99 6.92 -14.32
N PRO A 84 14.31 6.73 -14.21
CA PRO A 84 15.08 5.95 -15.17
C PRO A 84 14.92 4.44 -14.99
N THR A 85 14.36 3.99 -13.85
CA THR A 85 14.11 2.58 -13.54
C THR A 85 12.64 2.34 -13.20
N MET A 86 12.18 1.10 -13.33
CA MET A 86 10.87 0.71 -12.81
C MET A 86 10.96 0.56 -11.28
N PRO A 87 10.00 1.08 -10.49
CA PRO A 87 9.97 0.84 -9.06
C PRO A 87 9.64 -0.63 -8.76
N ASP A 88 9.86 -1.06 -7.51
CA ASP A 88 9.43 -2.38 -7.06
C ASP A 88 7.89 -2.46 -6.97
N LEU A 89 7.25 -2.84 -8.08
CA LEU A 89 5.79 -2.99 -8.16
C LEU A 89 5.27 -4.09 -7.22
N HIS A 90 6.08 -5.07 -6.83
CA HIS A 90 5.63 -6.06 -5.87
C HIS A 90 5.45 -5.42 -4.49
N ALA A 91 6.40 -4.58 -4.07
CA ALA A 91 6.29 -3.83 -2.83
C ALA A 91 5.14 -2.81 -2.86
N LEU A 92 4.97 -2.06 -3.96
CA LEU A 92 3.91 -1.03 -4.04
C LEU A 92 2.50 -1.62 -4.11
N LEU A 93 2.32 -2.74 -4.82
CA LEU A 93 0.99 -3.34 -4.99
C LEU A 93 0.61 -4.28 -3.85
N GLY A 94 1.58 -4.80 -3.09
CA GLY A 94 1.33 -5.74 -2.00
C GLY A 94 0.46 -6.91 -2.44
N LYS A 95 -0.64 -7.15 -1.70
CA LYS A 95 -1.62 -8.21 -1.99
C LYS A 95 -2.24 -8.15 -3.40
N TYR A 96 -2.23 -7.00 -4.07
CA TYR A 96 -2.79 -6.85 -5.42
C TYR A 96 -1.81 -7.27 -6.54
N GLY A 97 -0.55 -7.56 -6.19
CA GLY A 97 0.48 -7.95 -7.15
C GLY A 97 0.13 -9.22 -7.95
N ASP A 98 -0.54 -10.19 -7.34
CA ASP A 98 -0.96 -11.43 -8.03
C ASP A 98 -2.06 -11.18 -9.08
N SER A 99 -3.03 -10.30 -8.78
CA SER A 99 -4.06 -9.90 -9.74
C SER A 99 -3.44 -9.16 -10.92
N TYR A 100 -2.50 -8.26 -10.65
CA TYR A 100 -1.72 -7.56 -11.68
C TYR A 100 -0.95 -8.53 -12.58
N LYS A 101 -0.15 -9.46 -12.00
CA LYS A 101 0.61 -10.46 -12.77
C LYS A 101 -0.28 -11.31 -13.66
N THR A 102 -1.43 -11.73 -13.14
CA THR A 102 -2.43 -12.50 -13.91
C THR A 102 -2.95 -11.70 -15.10
N GLY A 103 -3.29 -10.42 -14.90
CA GLY A 103 -3.72 -9.53 -15.97
C GLY A 103 -2.63 -9.26 -17.01
N ALA A 104 -1.39 -9.04 -16.57
CA ALA A 104 -0.25 -8.80 -17.44
C ALA A 104 0.05 -10.02 -18.33
N ALA A 105 0.00 -11.24 -17.77
CA ALA A 105 0.20 -12.47 -18.54
C ALA A 105 -0.90 -12.67 -19.60
N ALA A 106 -2.15 -12.38 -19.25
CA ALA A 106 -3.26 -12.46 -20.20
C ALA A 106 -3.13 -11.44 -21.34
N ALA A 107 -2.69 -10.21 -21.03
CA ALA A 107 -2.44 -9.18 -22.02
C ALA A 107 -1.32 -9.57 -23.00
N ALA A 108 -0.20 -10.10 -22.49
CA ALA A 108 0.93 -10.55 -23.29
C ALA A 108 0.53 -11.68 -24.27
N GLY A 109 -0.30 -12.63 -23.84
CA GLY A 109 -0.80 -13.72 -24.70
C GLY A 109 -1.76 -13.26 -25.81
N SER A 110 -2.37 -12.08 -25.67
CA SER A 110 -3.37 -11.55 -26.62
C SER A 110 -2.77 -10.81 -27.81
N GLY A 111 -1.44 -10.63 -27.88
CA GLY A 111 -0.78 -9.85 -28.93
C GLY A 111 -1.10 -8.35 -28.88
N ASN A 112 -1.81 -7.88 -27.85
CA ASN A 112 -2.07 -6.46 -27.64
C ASN A 112 -0.78 -5.75 -27.25
N LEU A 113 -0.25 -4.98 -28.19
CA LEU A 113 0.91 -4.10 -28.01
C LEU A 113 0.63 -2.95 -27.01
N HIS A 114 -0.62 -2.78 -26.57
CA HIS A 114 -1.03 -1.89 -25.49
C HIS A 114 -0.75 -2.46 -24.09
N SER A 115 0.35 -3.19 -23.90
CA SER A 115 0.81 -3.72 -22.60
C SER A 115 1.12 -2.61 -21.57
N SER A 116 0.84 -1.35 -21.91
CA SER A 116 0.96 -0.19 -21.05
C SER A 116 -0.16 -0.05 -20.02
N ARG A 117 -1.26 -0.82 -20.12
CA ARG A 117 -2.34 -0.80 -19.12
C ARG A 117 -2.86 -2.20 -18.82
N VAL A 118 -2.83 -2.56 -17.54
CA VAL A 118 -3.46 -3.77 -17.00
C VAL A 118 -4.67 -3.35 -16.16
N THR A 119 -5.86 -3.76 -16.60
CA THR A 119 -7.12 -3.47 -15.89
C THR A 119 -7.64 -4.73 -15.22
N ARG A 120 -7.75 -4.69 -13.89
CA ARG A 120 -8.41 -5.70 -13.06
C ARG A 120 -9.51 -5.02 -12.24
N ALA A 121 -10.41 -5.82 -11.67
CA ALA A 121 -11.51 -5.29 -10.86
C ALA A 121 -11.01 -4.67 -9.55
N ASP A 122 -9.89 -5.15 -9.02
CA ASP A 122 -9.31 -4.79 -7.73
C ASP A 122 -8.14 -3.80 -7.84
N VAL A 123 -7.42 -3.80 -8.97
CA VAL A 123 -6.29 -2.90 -9.22
C VAL A 123 -6.18 -2.55 -10.69
N ILE A 124 -5.87 -1.31 -10.99
CA ILE A 124 -5.49 -0.86 -12.33
C ILE A 124 -4.05 -0.38 -12.29
N VAL A 125 -3.25 -0.82 -13.24
CA VAL A 125 -1.84 -0.45 -13.37
C VAL A 125 -1.60 0.06 -14.78
N GLU A 126 -1.02 1.25 -14.88
CA GLU A 126 -0.52 1.82 -16.11
C GLU A 126 0.98 1.99 -16.02
N SER A 127 1.69 1.54 -17.06
CA SER A 127 3.13 1.71 -17.19
C SER A 127 3.50 2.05 -18.61
N GLY A 128 4.53 2.86 -18.78
CA GLY A 128 5.03 3.26 -20.08
C GLY A 128 6.20 4.21 -19.88
N GLY A 129 6.38 5.12 -20.83
CA GLY A 129 7.38 6.17 -20.76
C GLY A 129 8.25 6.26 -22.01
N PRO A 130 9.13 7.26 -22.07
CA PRO A 130 10.08 7.43 -23.17
C PRO A 130 11.09 6.27 -23.23
N MET A 131 11.84 6.15 -24.33
CA MET A 131 12.79 5.06 -24.58
C MET A 131 13.84 4.80 -23.47
N ARG A 132 13.98 5.72 -22.50
CA ARG A 132 14.96 5.66 -21.40
C ARG A 132 14.36 6.03 -20.03
N GLY A 133 13.04 6.00 -19.90
CA GLY A 133 12.38 6.37 -18.65
C GLY A 133 11.07 5.62 -18.47
N TYR A 134 10.76 5.33 -17.22
CA TYR A 134 9.52 4.75 -16.80
C TYR A 134 8.63 5.84 -16.22
N VAL A 135 7.38 5.85 -16.67
CA VAL A 135 6.29 6.64 -16.10
C VAL A 135 5.12 5.70 -15.93
N GLY A 136 4.44 5.79 -14.80
CA GLY A 136 3.27 4.97 -14.57
C GLY A 136 2.54 5.31 -13.29
N ARG A 137 1.45 4.60 -13.08
CA ARG A 137 0.60 4.74 -11.91
C ARG A 137 -0.18 3.47 -11.65
N ALA A 138 -0.55 3.25 -10.41
CA ALA A 138 -1.39 2.15 -10.00
C ALA A 138 -2.42 2.66 -8.99
N TRP A 139 -3.66 2.18 -9.06
CA TRP A 139 -4.68 2.58 -8.11
C TRP A 139 -5.74 1.51 -7.89
N LEU A 140 -6.44 1.65 -6.76
CA LEU A 140 -7.58 0.83 -6.38
C LEU A 140 -8.87 1.52 -6.88
N PRO A 141 -9.53 1.01 -7.94
CA PRO A 141 -10.66 1.70 -8.56
C PRO A 141 -11.83 1.91 -7.60
N ALA A 142 -12.07 0.96 -6.69
CA ALA A 142 -13.14 1.03 -5.70
C ALA A 142 -12.80 1.87 -4.46
N ALA A 143 -11.55 2.34 -4.32
CA ALA A 143 -11.11 3.08 -3.13
C ALA A 143 -10.83 4.57 -3.40
N LEU A 144 -10.97 5.02 -4.65
CA LEU A 144 -10.88 6.45 -4.95
C LEU A 144 -12.00 7.22 -4.24
N PRO A 145 -11.69 8.32 -3.51
CA PRO A 145 -12.72 9.15 -2.89
C PRO A 145 -13.69 9.74 -3.91
N ALA A 146 -14.88 10.13 -3.45
CA ALA A 146 -15.86 10.80 -4.30
C ALA A 146 -15.28 12.07 -4.95
N GLY A 147 -15.41 12.19 -6.26
CA GLY A 147 -14.88 13.32 -7.04
C GLY A 147 -13.41 13.21 -7.42
N VAL A 148 -12.69 12.19 -6.95
CA VAL A 148 -11.32 11.88 -7.37
C VAL A 148 -11.35 10.92 -8.54
N THR A 149 -10.56 11.21 -9.57
CA THR A 149 -10.43 10.42 -10.80
C THR A 149 -9.00 9.93 -10.97
N SER A 150 -8.76 9.03 -11.92
CA SER A 150 -7.39 8.57 -12.23
C SER A 150 -6.49 9.68 -12.79
N ASP A 151 -7.06 10.75 -13.34
CA ASP A 151 -6.30 11.90 -13.86
C ASP A 151 -5.65 12.73 -12.74
N ASP A 152 -6.14 12.60 -11.50
CA ASP A 152 -5.60 13.25 -10.32
C ASP A 152 -4.34 12.53 -9.75
N ILE A 153 -3.93 11.41 -10.35
CA ILE A 153 -2.82 10.55 -9.91
C ILE A 153 -1.66 10.72 -10.91
N GLN A 154 -0.57 11.40 -10.49
CA GLN A 154 0.50 11.85 -11.40
C GLN A 154 1.92 11.71 -10.85
#